data_AF-A0A318NJ95-F1
#
_entry.id   AF-A0A318NJ95-F1
#
_cell.length_a   1.000
_cell.length_b   1.000
_cell.length_c   1.000
_cell.angle_alpha   90.00
_cell.angle_beta   90.00
_cell.angle_gamma   90.00
#
_symmetry.space_group_name_H-M   'P 1'
#
loop_
_entity.id
_entity.type
_entity.pdbx_description
1 polymer ?
#
loop_
_entity_poly.entity_id
_entity_poly.type
_entity_poly.pdbx_seq_one_letter_code
_entity_poly.pdbx_strand_id
1 'polypeptide(L)'
;IIPRPINATHREGLSVLEYLISTHGARKGLADTALRTASSGALTRRLVDVSQDVIIREEDCGPDRAIPMQIGEKLDGKLGVHT
;
A
#
# COMPACT_ATOMS: atom_id res chain seq x y z
N ILE A 1 -2.57 8.95 -21.95
CA ILE A 1 -1.59 7.97 -22.49
C ILE A 1 -1.05 8.54 -23.80
N ILE A 2 0.25 8.39 -24.05
CA ILE A 2 0.89 8.94 -25.25
C ILE A 2 0.51 8.05 -26.44
N PRO A 3 -0.02 8.61 -27.54
CA PRO A 3 -0.57 7.82 -28.65
C PRO A 3 0.51 7.11 -29.49
N ARG A 4 1.78 7.49 -29.36
CA ARG A 4 2.92 6.78 -29.97
C ARG A 4 3.64 5.93 -28.91
N PRO A 5 3.66 4.60 -29.06
CA PRO A 5 4.38 3.73 -28.14
C PRO A 5 5.90 3.79 -28.38
N ILE A 6 6.66 3.36 -27.36
CA ILE A 6 8.09 3.07 -27.48
C ILE A 6 8.20 1.63 -28.01
N ASN A 7 8.86 1.46 -29.16
CA ASN A 7 8.97 0.14 -29.80
C ASN A 7 10.30 -0.56 -29.46
N ALA A 8 11.36 0.21 -29.20
CA ALA A 8 12.68 -0.32 -28.89
C ALA A 8 12.81 -0.76 -27.42
N THR A 9 13.63 -1.78 -27.17
CA THR A 9 13.97 -2.23 -25.82
C THR A 9 15.20 -1.49 -25.27
N HIS A 10 15.41 -1.53 -23.94
CA HIS A 10 16.64 -0.99 -23.33
C HIS A 10 17.92 -1.70 -23.80
N ARG A 11 17.82 -2.94 -24.28
CA ARG A 11 18.96 -3.70 -24.83
C ARG A 11 19.32 -3.25 -26.25
N GLU A 12 18.32 -2.96 -27.08
CA GLU A 12 18.49 -2.49 -28.46
C GLU A 12 18.84 -1.00 -28.52
N GLY A 13 18.50 -0.25 -27.46
CA GLY A 13 18.71 1.19 -27.35
C GLY A 13 17.50 1.97 -27.83
N LEU A 14 17.19 3.06 -27.14
CA LEU A 14 16.07 3.94 -27.49
C LEU A 14 16.51 5.04 -28.44
N SER A 15 15.65 5.42 -29.38
CA SER A 15 15.84 6.67 -30.13
C SER A 15 15.73 7.89 -29.21
N VAL A 16 16.27 9.03 -29.65
CA VAL A 16 16.24 10.28 -28.86
C VAL A 16 14.82 10.67 -28.45
N LEU A 17 13.85 10.51 -29.36
CA LEU A 17 12.45 10.83 -29.08
C LEU A 17 11.82 9.88 -28.06
N GLU A 18 12.05 8.57 -28.19
CA GLU A 18 11.53 7.58 -27.24
C GLU A 18 12.14 7.74 -25.85
N TYR A 19 13.44 8.02 -25.78
CA TYR A 19 14.11 8.33 -24.52
C TYR A 19 13.50 9.57 -23.87
N LEU A 20 13.34 10.68 -24.62
CA LEU A 20 12.73 11.90 -24.09
C LEU A 20 11.31 11.65 -23.57
N ILE A 21 10.50 10.88 -24.29
CA ILE A 21 9.15 10.49 -23.86
C ILE A 21 9.19 9.69 -22.55
N SER A 22 10.12 8.72 -22.42
CA SER A 22 10.26 7.88 -21.22
C SER A 22 10.58 8.69 -19.95
N THR A 23 11.38 9.77 -20.08
CA THR A 23 11.81 10.57 -18.93
C THR A 23 10.68 11.31 -18.23
N HIS A 24 9.60 11.66 -18.95
CA HIS A 24 8.46 12.35 -18.37
C HIS A 24 7.74 11.50 -17.32
N GLY A 25 7.53 10.21 -17.62
CA GLY A 25 6.94 9.25 -16.69
C GLY A 25 7.84 8.98 -15.50
N ALA A 26 9.14 8.77 -15.74
CA ALA A 26 10.12 8.53 -14.68
C ALA A 26 10.21 9.70 -13.69
N ARG A 27 10.29 10.94 -14.20
CA ARG A 27 10.35 12.15 -13.35
C ARG A 27 9.10 12.32 -12.50
N LYS A 28 7.91 12.09 -13.09
CA LYS A 28 6.66 12.14 -12.35
C LYS A 28 6.61 11.07 -11.26
N GLY A 29 7.03 9.84 -11.57
CA GLY A 29 7.08 8.76 -10.59
C GLY A 29 7.97 9.07 -9.38
N LEU A 30 9.12 9.69 -9.60
CA LEU A 30 10.01 10.12 -8.52
C LEU A 30 9.36 11.20 -7.64
N ALA A 31 8.73 12.20 -8.26
CA ALA A 31 8.03 13.26 -7.53
C ALA A 31 6.85 12.71 -6.72
N ASP A 32 6.01 11.86 -7.34
CA ASP A 32 4.86 11.24 -6.70
C ASP A 32 5.30 10.35 -5.52
N THR A 33 6.42 9.64 -5.65
CA THR A 33 6.98 8.83 -4.56
C THR A 33 7.38 9.71 -3.39
N ALA A 34 8.11 10.81 -3.63
CA ALA A 34 8.51 11.73 -2.57
C ALA A 34 7.28 12.35 -1.85
N LEU A 35 6.26 12.77 -2.61
CA LEU A 35 5.01 13.31 -2.05
C LEU A 35 4.24 12.29 -1.22
N ARG A 36 4.17 11.03 -1.69
CA ARG A 36 3.54 9.93 -0.95
C ARG A 36 4.29 9.62 0.34
N THR A 37 5.62 9.63 0.33
CA THR A 37 6.43 9.45 1.53
C THR A 37 6.15 10.54 2.57
N ALA A 38 6.11 11.81 2.14
CA ALA A 38 5.79 12.91 3.04
C ALA A 38 4.37 12.78 3.66
N SER A 39 3.39 12.41 2.82
CA SER A 39 2.01 12.21 3.26
C SER A 39 1.87 11.04 4.23
N SER A 40 2.57 9.93 3.97
CA SER A 40 2.66 8.77 4.85
C SER A 40 3.25 9.17 6.20
N GLY A 41 4.36 9.91 6.22
CA GLY A 41 4.99 10.40 7.45
C GLY A 41 4.07 11.31 8.28
N ALA A 42 3.29 12.18 7.63
CA ALA A 42 2.31 13.01 8.32
C ALA A 42 1.20 12.16 8.97
N LEU A 43 0.73 11.11 8.30
CA LEU A 43 -0.25 10.18 8.87
C LEU A 43 0.35 9.39 10.05
N THR A 44 1.55 8.84 9.88
CA THR A 44 2.24 8.10 10.95
C THR A 44 2.42 8.96 12.19
N ARG A 45 2.82 10.23 12.03
CA ARG A 45 2.94 11.16 13.16
C ARG A 45 1.61 11.30 13.91
N ARG A 46 0.51 11.53 13.20
CA ARG A 46 -0.83 11.65 13.82
C ARG A 46 -1.26 10.37 14.55
N LEU A 47 -0.98 9.20 13.97
CA LEU A 47 -1.31 7.91 14.60
C LEU A 47 -0.49 7.69 15.88
N VAL A 48 0.79 8.06 15.85
CA VAL A 48 1.68 8.03 17.02
C VAL A 48 1.18 9.00 18.09
N ASP A 49 0.88 10.24 17.72
CA ASP A 49 0.39 11.27 18.66
C ASP A 49 -0.89 10.81 19.39
N VAL A 50 -1.81 10.12 18.69
CA VAL A 50 -3.05 9.60 19.31
C VAL A 50 -2.81 8.38 20.19
N SER A 51 -1.87 7.51 19.82
CA SER A 51 -1.64 6.23 20.51
C SER A 51 -0.48 6.26 21.51
N GLN A 52 0.14 7.43 21.74
CA GLN A 52 1.41 7.56 22.47
C GLN A 52 1.34 6.99 23.90
N ASP A 53 0.18 7.13 24.55
CA ASP A 53 -0.02 6.69 25.93
C ASP A 53 -0.79 5.36 26.05
N VAL A 54 -0.96 4.63 24.94
CA VAL A 54 -1.61 3.32 24.93
C VAL A 54 -0.60 2.25 25.33
N ILE A 55 -0.61 1.89 26.61
CA ILE A 55 0.31 0.92 27.23
C ILE A 55 -0.50 -0.22 27.82
N ILE A 56 -0.09 -1.47 27.57
CA ILE A 56 -0.67 -2.67 28.20
C ILE A 56 -0.24 -2.67 29.67
N ARG A 57 -1.21 -2.60 30.59
CA ARG A 57 -0.96 -2.49 32.05
C ARG A 57 -1.28 -3.76 32.83
N GLU A 58 -2.12 -4.62 32.28
CA GLU A 58 -2.62 -5.83 32.92
C GLU A 58 -2.74 -6.95 31.88
N GLU A 59 -2.67 -8.20 32.34
CA GLU A 59 -2.71 -9.39 31.48
C GLU A 59 -4.15 -9.81 31.13
N ASP A 60 -5.10 -9.69 32.06
CA ASP A 60 -6.51 -10.00 31.87
C ASP A 60 -7.39 -8.93 32.55
N CYS A 61 -8.24 -8.28 31.77
CA CYS A 61 -9.20 -7.28 32.25
C CYS A 61 -10.59 -7.86 32.54
N GLY A 62 -10.77 -9.17 32.40
CA GLY A 62 -12.04 -9.88 32.58
C GLY A 62 -13.15 -9.41 31.64
N PRO A 63 -12.98 -9.41 30.31
CA PRO A 63 -13.97 -8.82 29.41
C PRO A 63 -15.17 -9.76 29.18
N ASP A 64 -16.38 -9.25 29.41
CA ASP A 64 -17.64 -9.92 29.01
C ASP A 64 -18.06 -9.60 27.55
N ARG A 65 -17.29 -8.75 26.85
CA ARG A 65 -17.63 -8.23 25.52
C ARG A 65 -16.52 -8.51 24.52
N ALA A 66 -16.90 -8.94 23.31
CA ALA A 66 -16.00 -9.18 22.19
C ALA A 66 -16.70 -8.84 20.87
N ILE A 67 -15.90 -8.66 19.80
CA ILE A 67 -16.40 -8.45 18.44
C ILE A 67 -16.39 -9.81 17.73
N PRO A 68 -17.52 -10.31 17.20
CA PRO A 68 -17.56 -11.58 16.50
C PRO A 68 -16.75 -11.49 15.19
N MET A 69 -15.81 -12.40 15.00
CA MET A 69 -15.05 -12.55 13.76
C MET A 69 -15.60 -13.73 12.97
N GLN A 70 -15.89 -13.53 11.69
CA GLN A 70 -16.28 -14.64 10.82
C GLN A 70 -15.04 -15.48 10.47
N ILE A 71 -15.04 -16.73 10.90
CA ILE A 71 -13.94 -17.68 10.70
C ILE A 71 -14.10 -18.55 9.46
N GLY A 72 -15.21 -18.42 8.71
CA GLY A 72 -15.45 -19.23 7.52
C GLY A 72 -16.91 -19.27 7.09
N GLU A 73 -17.13 -19.66 5.83
CA GLU A 73 -18.46 -19.90 5.26
C GLU A 73 -18.63 -21.40 4.96
N LYS A 74 -19.86 -21.90 5.09
CA LYS A 74 -20.19 -23.28 4.70
C LYS A 74 -20.35 -23.36 3.19
N LEU A 75 -19.36 -23.92 2.50
CA LEU A 75 -19.54 -24.48 1.16
C LEU A 75 -19.76 -25.99 1.28
N ASP A 76 -20.85 -26.50 0.69
CA ASP A 76 -21.12 -27.93 0.50
C ASP A 76 -20.96 -28.81 1.77
N GLY A 77 -21.47 -28.33 2.90
CA GLY A 77 -21.49 -29.10 4.15
C GLY A 77 -20.14 -29.26 4.85
N LYS A 78 -19.07 -28.61 4.37
CA LYS A 78 -17.77 -28.53 5.03
C LYS A 78 -17.47 -27.09 5.45
N LEU A 79 -16.96 -26.91 6.67
CA LEU A 79 -16.49 -25.62 7.16
C LEU A 79 -15.20 -25.26 6.42
N GLY A 80 -15.27 -24.32 5.48
CA GLY A 80 -14.10 -23.70 4.89
C GLY A 80 -13.62 -22.60 5.82
N VAL A 81 -12.59 -22.86 6.62
CA VAL A 81 -11.99 -21.85 7.49
C VAL A 81 -11.29 -20.80 6.61
N HIS A 82 -11.59 -19.52 6.83
CA HIS A 82 -10.85 -18.40 6.25
C HIS A 82 -9.54 -18.29 7.05
N THR A 83 -8.45 -18.87 6.53
CA THR A 83 -7.10 -18.75 7.09
C THR A 83 -6.52 -17.37 6.81
#